data_AF-A0A511ZE47-F1
#
_entry.id   AF-A0A511ZE47-F1
#
_cell.length_a   1.000
_cell.length_b   1.000
_cell.length_c   1.000
_cell.angle_alpha   90.00
_cell.angle_beta   90.00
_cell.angle_gamma   90.00
#
_symmetry.space_group_name_H-M   'P 1'
#
loop_
_entity.id
_entity.type
_entity.pdbx_description
1 polymer ?
#
loop_
_entity_poly.entity_id
_entity_poly.type
_entity_poly.pdbx_seq_one_letter_code
_entity_poly.pdbx_strand_id
1 'polypeptide(L)'
;MYSQDEDDRTNKQMDEDLIEDIDDEEMHELVMQAKAEALARAQAEKNEPKPKRRFSKIITILIAVAMTFYVISLFPRVISIPAIEFLQASSRLSQDEEVAAYKEAVVVIEAGDSKGTGFAISEEGTILTNYHVIEDNQSVTVAFPEEGLFQGEVVEEYPEIDLAVVEVDGENFPYLTLEEDASVEHGDYIRFIGNPLFFNGIANEGTVLGPLQLSSWELEVMMIKAPVYRGNSGSPVINEEGYVIGVVFATLNHEEHGRVGLYVPIDYFTNY
;
A
#
# COMPACT_ATOMS: atom_id res chain seq x y z
N MET A 1 94.70 16.95 -23.44
CA MET A 1 96.04 17.56 -23.53
C MET A 1 96.25 17.90 -25.00
N TYR A 2 96.05 19.18 -25.39
CA TYR A 2 96.05 19.68 -26.79
C TYR A 2 94.97 19.04 -27.70
N SER A 3 94.45 19.66 -28.77
CA SER A 3 94.27 21.07 -29.22
C SER A 3 93.12 21.03 -30.28
N GLN A 4 92.25 22.01 -30.58
CA GLN A 4 92.29 23.49 -30.67
C GLN A 4 93.24 24.06 -31.74
N ASP A 5 92.81 24.84 -32.75
CA ASP A 5 91.43 25.17 -33.22
C ASP A 5 91.24 24.77 -34.70
N GLU A 6 90.90 25.55 -35.74
CA GLU A 6 90.59 26.98 -35.99
C GLU A 6 89.75 27.04 -37.29
N ASP A 7 88.42 27.22 -37.20
CA ASP A 7 87.63 28.44 -37.51
C ASP A 7 87.68 28.92 -38.98
N ASP A 8 86.53 28.91 -39.65
CA ASP A 8 86.16 29.92 -40.67
C ASP A 8 84.63 30.12 -40.64
N ARG A 9 84.17 31.36 -40.85
CA ARG A 9 82.77 31.77 -40.72
C ARG A 9 82.37 32.69 -41.88
N THR A 10 81.41 32.24 -42.68
CA THR A 10 80.79 33.11 -43.69
C THR A 10 79.29 33.22 -43.48
N ASN A 11 78.88 34.35 -42.90
CA ASN A 11 77.50 34.79 -42.78
C ASN A 11 76.87 35.05 -44.16
N LYS A 12 75.67 34.49 -44.42
CA LYS A 12 74.66 35.19 -45.23
C LYS A 12 73.23 34.72 -44.99
N GLN A 13 72.37 35.72 -44.77
CA GLN A 13 70.95 35.82 -45.13
C GLN A 13 70.01 34.63 -44.93
N MET A 14 69.00 34.87 -44.08
CA MET A 14 67.64 34.43 -44.40
C MET A 14 67.20 35.21 -45.64
N ASP A 15 66.80 34.52 -46.71
CA ASP A 15 66.02 35.13 -47.78
C ASP A 15 64.56 34.70 -47.58
N GLU A 16 63.72 35.71 -47.38
CA GLU A 16 62.26 35.66 -47.52
C GLU A 16 61.92 35.52 -49.03
N ASP A 17 60.66 35.31 -49.39
CA ASP A 17 60.18 35.10 -50.78
C ASP A 17 60.56 33.75 -51.45
N LEU A 18 59.75 32.71 -51.17
CA LEU A 18 59.30 31.80 -52.23
C LEU A 18 57.89 31.26 -51.93
N ILE A 19 56.90 32.16 -52.00
CA ILE A 19 55.52 31.72 -52.26
C ILE A 19 55.46 31.45 -53.77
N GLU A 20 55.31 30.19 -54.15
CA GLU A 20 55.02 29.85 -55.55
C GLU A 20 53.58 30.29 -55.84
N ASP A 21 53.43 31.35 -56.64
CA ASP A 21 52.14 31.80 -57.18
C ASP A 21 51.62 30.74 -58.17
N ILE A 22 50.89 29.74 -57.64
CA ILE A 22 50.23 28.70 -58.43
C ILE A 22 49.24 29.36 -59.39
N ASP A 23 49.33 29.00 -60.67
CA ASP A 23 48.43 29.47 -61.74
C ASP A 23 46.95 29.22 -61.38
N ASP A 24 46.05 30.14 -61.72
CA ASP A 24 44.60 29.93 -61.58
C ASP A 24 44.14 28.62 -62.26
N GLU A 25 44.77 28.23 -63.38
CA GLU A 25 44.46 27.00 -64.12
C GLU A 25 45.00 25.74 -63.40
N GLU A 26 46.23 25.79 -62.87
CA GLU A 26 46.85 24.70 -62.09
C GLU A 26 46.15 24.50 -60.73
N MET A 27 45.76 25.60 -60.07
CA MET A 27 44.92 25.58 -58.87
C MET A 27 43.55 24.95 -59.16
N HIS A 28 42.97 25.22 -60.35
CA HIS A 28 41.71 24.60 -60.74
C HIS A 28 41.85 23.09 -60.95
N GLU A 29 42.94 22.63 -61.57
CA GLU A 29 43.22 21.20 -61.76
C GLU A 29 43.41 20.48 -60.40
N LEU A 30 44.21 21.06 -59.49
CA LEU A 30 44.39 20.53 -58.13
C LEU A 30 43.07 20.43 -57.35
N VAL A 31 42.21 21.45 -57.42
CA VAL A 31 40.87 21.42 -56.80
C VAL A 31 39.97 20.37 -57.44
N MET A 32 40.08 20.13 -58.74
CA MET A 32 39.29 19.11 -59.45
C MET A 32 39.79 17.68 -59.14
N GLN A 33 41.11 17.46 -59.03
CA GLN A 33 41.67 16.20 -58.55
C GLN A 33 41.23 15.93 -57.09
N ALA A 34 41.37 16.91 -56.20
CA ALA A 34 40.97 16.77 -54.80
C ALA A 34 39.47 16.42 -54.65
N LYS A 35 38.60 17.03 -55.48
CA LYS A 35 37.18 16.66 -55.56
C LYS A 35 36.98 15.24 -56.08
N ALA A 36 37.69 14.83 -57.13
CA ALA A 36 37.60 13.48 -57.69
C ALA A 36 38.04 12.40 -56.69
N GLU A 37 39.15 12.63 -55.98
CA GLU A 37 39.61 11.74 -54.90
C GLU A 37 38.65 11.68 -53.72
N ALA A 38 38.13 12.83 -53.27
CA ALA A 38 37.13 12.86 -52.20
C ALA A 38 35.85 12.11 -52.59
N LEU A 39 35.40 12.25 -53.84
CA LEU A 39 34.25 11.53 -54.37
C LEU A 39 34.52 10.02 -54.48
N ALA A 40 35.72 9.62 -54.91
CA ALA A 40 36.14 8.22 -54.98
C ALA A 40 36.24 7.58 -53.58
N ARG A 41 36.79 8.29 -52.59
CA ARG A 41 36.83 7.83 -51.18
C ARG A 41 35.42 7.69 -50.60
N ALA A 42 34.54 8.66 -50.82
CA ALA A 42 33.13 8.59 -50.39
C ALA A 42 32.32 7.47 -51.11
N GLN A 43 32.69 7.12 -52.34
CA GLN A 43 32.15 5.94 -53.03
C GLN A 43 32.72 4.63 -52.46
N ALA A 44 34.01 4.58 -52.11
CA ALA A 44 34.61 3.42 -51.44
C ALA A 44 33.95 3.15 -50.08
N GLU A 45 33.79 4.16 -49.22
CA GLU A 45 33.05 4.04 -47.94
C GLU A 45 31.59 3.60 -48.11
N LYS A 46 30.94 3.98 -49.21
CA LYS A 46 29.57 3.51 -49.55
C LYS A 46 29.55 2.05 -49.98
N ASN A 47 30.62 1.58 -50.61
CA ASN A 47 30.75 0.22 -51.12
C ASN A 47 31.33 -0.76 -50.09
N GLU A 48 31.90 -0.27 -48.98
CA GLU A 48 32.28 -1.14 -47.87
C GLU A 48 31.06 -1.86 -47.25
N PRO A 49 31.09 -3.20 -47.11
CA PRO A 49 29.98 -3.96 -46.58
C PRO A 49 29.86 -3.78 -45.07
N LYS A 50 29.10 -2.76 -44.64
CA LYS A 50 28.86 -2.42 -43.22
C LYS A 50 28.62 -3.68 -42.37
N PRO A 51 29.33 -3.87 -41.24
CA PRO A 51 29.33 -5.12 -40.50
C PRO A 51 27.92 -5.44 -39.98
N LYS A 52 27.31 -6.49 -40.56
CA LYS A 52 25.98 -6.97 -40.17
C LYS A 52 26.03 -7.44 -38.71
N ARG A 53 25.52 -6.62 -37.78
CA ARG A 53 25.39 -6.95 -36.36
C ARG A 53 24.65 -8.29 -36.21
N ARG A 54 25.38 -9.37 -35.93
CA ARG A 54 24.85 -10.73 -35.70
C ARG A 54 24.15 -10.91 -34.34
N PHE A 55 23.71 -9.82 -33.71
CA PHE A 55 22.71 -9.89 -32.64
C PHE A 55 21.41 -10.38 -33.28
N SER A 56 21.17 -11.68 -33.19
CA SER A 56 19.99 -12.28 -33.79
C SER A 56 18.75 -11.72 -33.11
N LYS A 57 17.70 -11.43 -33.89
CA LYS A 57 16.42 -10.97 -33.34
C LYS A 57 15.88 -11.96 -32.29
N ILE A 58 16.21 -13.24 -32.44
CA ILE A 58 15.93 -14.33 -31.49
C ILE A 58 16.55 -14.05 -30.11
N ILE A 59 17.84 -13.66 -30.03
CA ILE A 59 18.48 -13.33 -28.74
C ILE A 59 17.79 -12.12 -28.10
N THR A 60 17.48 -11.07 -28.86
CA THR A 60 16.76 -9.90 -28.34
C THR A 60 15.34 -10.25 -27.86
N ILE A 61 14.62 -11.11 -28.59
CA ILE A 61 13.30 -11.61 -28.19
C ILE A 61 13.38 -12.49 -26.94
N LEU A 62 14.36 -13.38 -26.84
CA LEU A 62 14.57 -14.23 -25.66
C LEU A 62 14.91 -13.39 -24.42
N ILE A 63 15.74 -12.35 -24.55
CA ILE A 63 16.01 -11.41 -23.46
C ILE A 63 14.76 -10.63 -23.08
N ALA A 64 13.98 -10.14 -24.06
CA ALA A 64 12.72 -9.44 -23.78
C ALA A 64 11.69 -10.34 -23.08
N VAL A 65 11.52 -11.59 -23.54
CA VAL A 65 10.64 -12.59 -22.90
C VAL A 65 11.11 -12.93 -21.49
N ALA A 66 12.42 -13.11 -21.28
CA ALA A 66 12.99 -13.36 -19.95
C ALA A 66 12.81 -12.17 -19.01
N MET A 67 12.98 -10.93 -19.49
CA MET A 67 12.70 -9.70 -18.72
C MET A 67 11.22 -9.57 -18.36
N THR A 68 10.31 -9.79 -19.31
CA THR A 68 8.86 -9.79 -19.06
C THR A 68 8.48 -10.87 -18.06
N PHE A 69 9.00 -12.09 -18.21
CA PHE A 69 8.74 -13.18 -17.26
C PHE A 69 9.34 -12.88 -15.87
N TYR A 70 10.50 -12.23 -15.79
CA TYR A 70 11.11 -11.79 -14.54
C TYR A 70 10.25 -10.74 -13.83
N VAL A 71 9.79 -9.70 -14.53
CA VAL A 71 8.86 -8.69 -13.99
C VAL A 71 7.55 -9.32 -13.52
N ILE A 72 6.97 -10.24 -14.31
CA ILE A 72 5.78 -11.00 -13.91
C ILE A 72 6.09 -11.89 -12.68
N SER A 73 7.28 -12.47 -12.55
CA SER A 73 7.66 -13.28 -11.38
C SER A 73 7.92 -12.47 -10.10
N LEU A 74 8.19 -11.16 -10.23
CA LEU A 74 8.27 -10.24 -9.10
C LEU A 74 6.88 -9.81 -8.61
N PHE A 75 5.88 -9.78 -9.49
CA PHE A 75 4.54 -9.28 -9.17
C PHE A 75 3.88 -10.02 -7.97
N PRO A 76 3.86 -11.37 -7.88
CA PRO A 76 3.38 -12.08 -6.69
C PRO A 76 4.24 -11.93 -5.43
N ARG A 77 5.47 -11.40 -5.54
CA ARG A 77 6.36 -11.18 -4.39
C ARG A 77 6.24 -9.79 -3.79
N VAL A 78 5.86 -8.81 -4.62
CA VAL A 78 5.55 -7.45 -4.17
C VAL A 78 4.14 -7.40 -3.58
N ILE A 79 3.20 -8.17 -4.14
CA ILE A 79 1.83 -8.28 -3.64
C ILE A 79 1.61 -9.61 -2.94
N SER A 80 2.06 -9.71 -1.68
CA SER A 80 1.27 -10.48 -0.72
C SER A 80 -0.09 -9.80 -0.59
N ILE A 81 -1.18 -10.56 -0.68
CA ILE A 81 -2.54 -10.03 -0.52
C ILE A 81 -3.14 -10.63 0.75
N PRO A 82 -2.96 -10.00 1.93
CA PRO A 82 -3.66 -10.39 3.15
C PRO A 82 -5.18 -10.52 2.94
N ALA A 83 -5.77 -9.69 2.08
CA ALA A 83 -7.19 -9.78 1.73
C ALA A 83 -7.61 -11.10 1.05
N ILE A 84 -6.72 -11.87 0.39
CA ILE A 84 -7.08 -13.22 -0.09
C ILE A 84 -7.20 -14.18 1.09
N GLU A 85 -6.30 -14.06 2.07
CA GLU A 85 -6.36 -14.87 3.30
C GLU A 85 -7.59 -14.49 4.14
N PHE A 86 -7.97 -13.21 4.21
CA PHE A 86 -9.22 -12.77 4.88
C PHE A 86 -10.48 -13.19 4.13
N LEU A 87 -10.52 -13.10 2.80
CA LEU A 87 -11.66 -13.60 2.03
C LEU A 87 -11.81 -15.12 2.18
N GLN A 88 -10.72 -15.88 2.29
CA GLN A 88 -10.77 -17.32 2.55
C GLN A 88 -11.18 -17.65 4.00
N ALA A 89 -10.62 -16.96 5.00
CA ALA A 89 -10.98 -17.13 6.40
C ALA A 89 -12.44 -16.73 6.66
N SER A 90 -12.85 -15.54 6.21
CA SER A 90 -14.24 -15.08 6.28
C SER A 90 -15.19 -15.97 5.49
N SER A 91 -14.79 -16.53 4.34
CA SER A 91 -15.62 -17.49 3.59
C SER A 91 -15.72 -18.86 4.27
N ARG A 92 -14.78 -19.23 5.15
CA ARG A 92 -14.90 -20.41 6.03
C ARG A 92 -15.81 -20.11 7.23
N LEU A 93 -15.61 -18.96 7.87
CA LEU A 93 -16.38 -18.55 9.04
C LEU A 93 -17.84 -18.25 8.67
N SER A 94 -18.13 -17.63 7.52
CA SER A 94 -19.50 -17.39 7.03
C SER A 94 -20.22 -18.64 6.48
N GLN A 95 -19.68 -19.86 6.71
CA GLN A 95 -20.44 -21.11 6.54
C GLN A 95 -21.08 -21.58 7.86
N ASP A 96 -20.73 -20.93 8.96
CA ASP A 96 -21.39 -21.06 10.26
C ASP A 96 -22.64 -20.17 10.26
N GLU A 97 -23.79 -20.74 10.66
CA GLU A 97 -25.08 -20.04 10.62
C GLU A 97 -25.13 -18.90 11.67
N GLU A 98 -24.41 -19.05 12.78
CA GLU A 98 -24.29 -18.02 13.82
C GLU A 98 -23.47 -16.82 13.32
N VAL A 99 -22.31 -17.08 12.70
CA VAL A 99 -21.47 -16.02 12.10
C VAL A 99 -22.15 -15.35 10.92
N ALA A 100 -22.98 -16.07 10.16
CA ALA A 100 -23.82 -15.46 9.13
C ALA A 100 -24.84 -14.49 9.76
N ALA A 101 -25.55 -14.89 10.82
CA ALA A 101 -26.49 -14.01 11.51
C ALA A 101 -25.82 -12.77 12.12
N TYR A 102 -24.66 -12.94 12.78
CA TYR A 102 -23.93 -11.81 13.37
C TYR A 102 -23.48 -10.77 12.33
N LYS A 103 -23.25 -11.17 11.07
CA LYS A 103 -22.83 -10.25 10.01
C LYS A 103 -23.91 -9.26 9.60
N GLU A 104 -25.19 -9.64 9.68
CA GLU A 104 -26.30 -8.76 9.30
C GLU A 104 -26.40 -7.54 10.23
N ALA A 105 -26.05 -7.71 11.51
CA ALA A 105 -26.00 -6.64 12.50
C ALA A 105 -24.77 -5.71 12.36
N VAL A 106 -23.79 -6.04 11.50
CA VAL A 106 -22.52 -5.30 11.40
C VAL A 106 -22.56 -4.35 10.20
N VAL A 107 -22.55 -3.06 10.53
CA VAL A 107 -22.74 -1.97 9.57
C VAL A 107 -21.42 -1.36 9.12
N VAL A 108 -21.43 -0.78 7.91
CA VAL A 108 -20.40 0.19 7.50
C VAL A 108 -20.80 1.57 8.02
N ILE A 109 -19.85 2.34 8.54
CA ILE A 109 -20.06 3.75 8.87
C ILE A 109 -19.14 4.61 8.01
N GLU A 110 -19.70 5.64 7.37
CA GLU A 110 -18.98 6.63 6.57
C GLU A 110 -19.29 8.04 7.08
N ALA A 111 -18.26 8.79 7.48
CA ALA A 111 -18.34 10.08 8.17
C ALA A 111 -17.33 11.06 7.54
N GLY A 112 -17.78 11.85 6.57
CA GLY A 112 -16.90 12.72 5.77
C GLY A 112 -15.85 11.92 4.99
N ASP A 113 -14.57 12.14 5.28
CA ASP A 113 -13.44 11.37 4.73
C ASP A 113 -13.08 10.12 5.58
N SER A 114 -13.80 9.88 6.69
CA SER A 114 -13.63 8.72 7.56
C SER A 114 -14.53 7.55 7.13
N LYS A 115 -14.05 6.32 7.37
CA LYS A 115 -14.78 5.07 7.15
C LYS A 115 -14.34 4.00 8.13
N GLY A 116 -15.31 3.38 8.79
CA GLY A 116 -15.11 2.30 9.76
C GLY A 116 -16.24 1.27 9.74
N THR A 117 -16.37 0.57 10.85
CA THR A 117 -17.43 -0.39 11.16
C THR A 117 -18.27 0.16 12.32
N GLY A 118 -19.51 -0.28 12.42
CA GLY A 118 -20.25 -0.28 13.67
C GLY A 118 -21.07 -1.57 13.76
N PHE A 119 -21.86 -1.70 14.81
CA PHE A 119 -22.82 -2.80 14.93
C PHE A 119 -24.06 -2.37 15.70
N ALA A 120 -25.23 -2.85 15.27
CA ALA A 120 -26.48 -2.59 15.96
C ALA A 120 -26.54 -3.40 17.27
N ILE A 121 -27.07 -2.76 18.32
CA ILE A 121 -27.25 -3.33 19.67
C ILE A 121 -28.72 -3.38 20.11
N SER A 122 -29.64 -2.88 19.28
CA SER A 122 -31.10 -2.96 19.50
C SER A 122 -31.86 -3.07 18.16
N GLU A 123 -33.13 -3.50 18.23
CA GLU A 123 -33.99 -3.64 17.03
C GLU A 123 -34.51 -2.31 16.48
N GLU A 124 -34.42 -1.24 17.27
CA GLU A 124 -34.78 0.15 16.94
C GLU A 124 -33.66 0.91 16.22
N GLY A 125 -32.45 0.33 16.10
CA GLY A 125 -31.35 0.93 15.32
C GLY A 125 -30.30 1.69 16.13
N THR A 126 -30.20 1.46 17.45
CA THR A 126 -29.04 1.91 18.23
C THR A 126 -27.78 1.15 17.80
N ILE A 127 -26.72 1.87 17.44
CA ILE A 127 -25.47 1.33 16.88
C ILE A 127 -24.27 1.81 17.69
N LEU A 128 -23.34 0.91 18.02
CA LEU A 128 -22.07 1.24 18.66
C LEU A 128 -20.92 1.26 17.63
N THR A 129 -20.01 2.22 17.78
CA THR A 129 -18.77 2.36 16.97
C THR A 129 -17.65 3.04 17.78
N ASN A 130 -16.50 3.32 17.17
CA ASN A 130 -15.46 4.14 17.80
C ASN A 130 -15.70 5.64 17.59
N TYR A 131 -15.30 6.43 18.58
CA TYR A 131 -15.32 7.90 18.49
C TYR A 131 -14.50 8.40 17.29
N HIS A 132 -13.27 7.90 17.11
CA HIS A 132 -12.41 8.32 15.98
C HIS A 132 -12.92 7.93 14.59
N VAL A 133 -13.98 7.11 14.49
CA VAL A 133 -14.65 6.83 13.21
C VAL A 133 -15.59 7.97 12.84
N ILE A 134 -16.23 8.61 13.83
CA ILE A 134 -17.26 9.65 13.65
C ILE A 134 -16.80 11.07 14.03
N GLU A 135 -15.58 11.25 14.53
CA GLU A 135 -14.97 12.53 14.96
C GLU A 135 -15.28 13.70 14.00
N ASP A 136 -15.62 14.87 14.57
CA ASP A 136 -16.11 16.08 13.89
C ASP A 136 -17.44 15.95 13.08
N ASN A 137 -18.11 14.77 13.05
CA ASN A 137 -19.34 14.56 12.26
C ASN A 137 -20.55 14.23 13.15
N GLN A 138 -21.47 15.19 13.34
CA GLN A 138 -22.72 14.98 14.12
C GLN A 138 -23.71 14.01 13.47
N SER A 139 -23.55 13.71 12.17
CA SER A 139 -24.45 12.88 11.38
C SER A 139 -23.65 12.14 10.31
N VAL A 140 -23.94 10.85 10.13
CA VAL A 140 -23.10 9.88 9.41
C VAL A 140 -23.95 9.00 8.49
N THR A 141 -23.32 8.40 7.47
CA THR A 141 -23.99 7.38 6.64
C THR A 141 -23.76 5.99 7.24
N VAL A 142 -24.85 5.28 7.52
CA VAL A 142 -24.85 3.89 7.99
C VAL A 142 -25.27 2.99 6.82
N ALA A 143 -24.54 1.89 6.60
CA ALA A 143 -24.93 0.86 5.64
C ALA A 143 -25.05 -0.51 6.32
N PHE A 144 -26.28 -1.01 6.42
CA PHE A 144 -26.57 -2.41 6.75
C PHE A 144 -26.35 -3.29 5.50
N PRO A 145 -25.98 -4.58 5.64
CA PRO A 145 -25.71 -5.45 4.51
C PRO A 145 -26.91 -5.64 3.57
N GLU A 146 -28.07 -6.00 4.11
CA GLU A 146 -29.30 -6.26 3.33
C GLU A 146 -30.37 -5.17 3.49
N GLU A 147 -30.46 -4.49 4.65
CA GLU A 147 -31.46 -3.41 4.88
C GLU A 147 -31.11 -2.09 4.16
N GLY A 148 -29.84 -1.89 3.75
CA GLY A 148 -29.41 -0.77 2.91
C GLY A 148 -28.86 0.45 3.66
N LEU A 149 -29.13 1.65 3.14
CA LEU A 149 -28.48 2.91 3.56
C LEU A 149 -29.41 3.78 4.40
N PHE A 150 -28.90 4.24 5.54
CA PHE A 150 -29.59 5.08 6.51
C PHE A 150 -28.75 6.32 6.84
N GLN A 151 -29.42 7.42 7.18
CA GLN A 151 -28.80 8.55 7.86
C GLN A 151 -28.80 8.22 9.35
N GLY A 152 -27.63 8.27 10.00
CA GLY A 152 -27.50 8.10 11.44
C GLY A 152 -27.08 9.41 12.11
N GLU A 153 -27.69 9.73 13.25
CA GLU A 153 -27.30 10.87 14.08
C GLU A 153 -26.42 10.37 15.25
N VAL A 154 -25.35 11.10 15.58
CA VAL A 154 -24.51 10.79 16.75
C VAL A 154 -25.21 11.32 17.99
N VAL A 155 -25.61 10.43 18.90
CA VAL A 155 -26.38 10.78 20.10
C VAL A 155 -25.52 10.87 21.36
N GLU A 156 -24.49 10.02 21.48
CA GLU A 156 -23.58 9.98 22.62
C GLU A 156 -22.13 9.74 22.17
N GLU A 157 -21.19 10.42 22.82
CA GLU A 157 -19.75 10.36 22.52
C GLU A 157 -18.97 10.08 23.81
N TYR A 158 -18.03 9.12 23.77
CA TYR A 158 -17.18 8.73 24.88
C TYR A 158 -15.69 8.77 24.49
N PRO A 159 -15.08 9.97 24.31
CA PRO A 159 -13.73 10.08 23.76
C PRO A 159 -12.63 9.43 24.61
N GLU A 160 -12.81 9.40 25.95
CA GLU A 160 -11.84 8.82 26.90
C GLU A 160 -11.68 7.29 26.74
N ILE A 161 -12.67 6.62 26.13
CA ILE A 161 -12.66 5.18 25.80
C ILE A 161 -12.84 4.92 24.29
N ASP A 162 -12.72 5.95 23.46
CA ASP A 162 -12.87 5.89 22.00
C ASP A 162 -14.15 5.17 21.53
N LEU A 163 -15.31 5.43 22.15
CA LEU A 163 -16.62 4.90 21.74
C LEU A 163 -17.61 6.01 21.37
N ALA A 164 -18.59 5.70 20.52
CA ALA A 164 -19.71 6.57 20.20
C ALA A 164 -20.97 5.77 19.84
N VAL A 165 -22.14 6.33 20.14
CA VAL A 165 -23.46 5.76 19.84
C VAL A 165 -24.11 6.56 18.70
N VAL A 166 -24.62 5.84 17.71
CA VAL A 166 -25.34 6.36 16.55
C VAL A 166 -26.76 5.78 16.55
N GLU A 167 -27.78 6.59 16.32
CA GLU A 167 -29.16 6.14 16.10
C GLU A 167 -29.55 6.29 14.62
N VAL A 168 -30.31 5.34 14.07
CA VAL A 168 -30.93 5.42 12.73
C VAL A 168 -32.45 5.26 12.82
N ASP A 169 -33.21 5.98 12.01
CA ASP A 169 -34.67 5.82 11.92
C ASP A 169 -35.06 4.43 11.34
N GLY A 170 -35.60 3.53 12.17
CA GLY A 170 -36.17 2.26 11.72
C GLY A 170 -36.73 1.37 12.84
N GLU A 171 -37.09 0.13 12.48
CA GLU A 171 -37.58 -0.92 13.40
C GLU A 171 -37.22 -2.29 12.82
N ASN A 172 -37.02 -3.30 13.68
CA ASN A 172 -36.71 -4.71 13.34
C ASN A 172 -35.29 -4.91 12.75
N PHE A 173 -34.32 -4.05 13.08
CA PHE A 173 -32.93 -4.25 12.64
C PHE A 173 -32.31 -5.53 13.24
N PRO A 174 -31.43 -6.23 12.52
CA PRO A 174 -30.57 -7.25 13.11
C PRO A 174 -29.59 -6.60 14.08
N TYR A 175 -29.44 -7.16 15.28
CA TYR A 175 -28.58 -6.62 16.34
C TYR A 175 -27.75 -7.72 17.03
N LEU A 176 -26.71 -7.32 17.76
CA LEU A 176 -25.89 -8.18 18.61
C LEU A 176 -26.17 -7.90 20.09
N THR A 177 -26.19 -8.96 20.91
CA THR A 177 -26.32 -8.84 22.36
C THR A 177 -24.95 -8.53 22.99
N LEU A 178 -24.91 -7.55 23.90
CA LEU A 178 -23.71 -7.25 24.70
C LEU A 178 -23.57 -8.23 25.87
N GLU A 179 -22.34 -8.53 26.27
CA GLU A 179 -22.05 -9.33 27.47
C GLU A 179 -22.23 -8.48 28.75
N GLU A 180 -22.80 -9.06 29.81
CA GLU A 180 -23.00 -8.35 31.10
C GLU A 180 -21.71 -8.34 31.96
N ASP A 181 -20.89 -9.39 31.87
CA ASP A 181 -19.61 -9.55 32.59
C ASP A 181 -18.54 -10.07 31.61
N ALA A 182 -17.85 -9.15 30.92
CA ALA A 182 -16.91 -9.44 29.84
C ALA A 182 -15.53 -9.97 30.31
N SER A 183 -15.51 -10.71 31.41
CA SER A 183 -14.31 -11.37 31.96
C SER A 183 -13.76 -12.44 31.01
N VAL A 184 -12.58 -12.19 30.42
CA VAL A 184 -11.87 -13.13 29.53
C VAL A 184 -10.47 -13.50 30.04
N GLU A 185 -10.03 -14.73 29.76
CA GLU A 185 -8.70 -15.26 30.10
C GLU A 185 -7.72 -15.19 28.92
N HIS A 186 -6.43 -15.43 29.19
CA HIS A 186 -5.40 -15.50 28.16
C HIS A 186 -5.55 -16.76 27.31
N GLY A 187 -5.74 -16.59 26.01
CA GLY A 187 -5.88 -17.68 25.05
C GLY A 187 -7.32 -17.92 24.58
N ASP A 188 -8.31 -17.27 25.17
CA ASP A 188 -9.73 -17.37 24.78
C ASP A 188 -9.92 -17.05 23.30
N TYR A 189 -10.70 -17.88 22.62
CA TYR A 189 -11.01 -17.69 21.20
C TYR A 189 -12.04 -16.58 21.03
N ILE A 190 -11.77 -15.72 20.07
CA ILE A 190 -12.67 -14.63 19.69
C ILE A 190 -12.92 -14.61 18.19
N ARG A 191 -14.10 -14.15 17.83
CA ARG A 191 -14.45 -13.75 16.47
C ARG A 191 -14.56 -12.22 16.44
N PHE A 192 -14.27 -11.58 15.31
CA PHE A 192 -14.67 -10.19 15.09
C PHE A 192 -14.98 -9.95 13.62
N ILE A 193 -15.98 -9.11 13.37
CA ILE A 193 -16.55 -8.90 12.03
C ILE A 193 -16.42 -7.41 11.71
N GLY A 194 -15.88 -7.07 10.54
CA GLY A 194 -15.73 -5.67 10.15
C GLY A 194 -15.58 -5.44 8.66
N ASN A 195 -15.27 -4.20 8.30
CA ASN A 195 -15.25 -3.72 6.92
C ASN A 195 -13.84 -3.29 6.43
N PRO A 196 -12.80 -4.14 6.54
CA PRO A 196 -11.43 -3.80 6.17
C PRO A 196 -11.21 -3.68 4.66
N LEU A 197 -10.30 -2.79 4.26
CA LEU A 197 -9.69 -2.79 2.91
C LEU A 197 -10.71 -2.76 1.74
N PHE A 198 -11.84 -2.04 1.93
CA PHE A 198 -12.97 -1.94 0.99
C PHE A 198 -13.83 -3.22 0.80
N PHE A 199 -13.65 -4.23 1.65
CA PHE A 199 -14.57 -5.37 1.73
C PHE A 199 -15.49 -5.21 2.94
N ASN A 200 -16.76 -5.58 2.81
CA ASN A 200 -17.73 -5.51 3.89
C ASN A 200 -17.96 -6.88 4.54
N GLY A 201 -18.35 -6.90 5.82
CA GLY A 201 -18.76 -8.13 6.52
C GLY A 201 -17.70 -9.24 6.55
N ILE A 202 -16.43 -8.86 6.71
CA ILE A 202 -15.29 -9.79 6.82
C ILE A 202 -15.23 -10.32 8.24
N ALA A 203 -15.57 -11.59 8.42
CA ALA A 203 -15.40 -12.32 9.66
C ALA A 203 -13.94 -12.76 9.83
N ASN A 204 -13.39 -12.55 11.02
CA ASN A 204 -12.03 -12.90 11.41
C ASN A 204 -12.06 -13.70 12.71
N GLU A 205 -10.97 -14.40 13.00
CA GLU A 205 -10.73 -15.15 14.22
C GLU A 205 -9.41 -14.72 14.88
N GLY A 206 -9.29 -14.92 16.18
CA GLY A 206 -8.08 -14.64 16.95
C GLY A 206 -8.15 -15.19 18.36
N THR A 207 -7.17 -14.85 19.19
CA THR A 207 -7.16 -15.17 20.63
C THR A 207 -6.86 -13.95 21.48
N VAL A 208 -7.46 -13.88 22.67
CA VAL A 208 -7.11 -12.89 23.71
C VAL A 208 -5.66 -13.10 24.17
N LEU A 209 -4.92 -12.00 24.37
CA LEU A 209 -3.57 -11.99 24.93
C LEU A 209 -3.53 -11.44 26.36
N GLY A 210 -4.51 -10.62 26.76
CA GLY A 210 -4.62 -10.02 28.08
C GLY A 210 -4.64 -8.48 28.05
N PRO A 211 -4.71 -7.82 29.23
CA PRO A 211 -4.82 -6.37 29.34
C PRO A 211 -3.51 -5.63 29.03
N LEU A 212 -3.65 -4.35 28.70
CA LEU A 212 -2.59 -3.40 28.42
C LEU A 212 -3.01 -1.98 28.84
N GLN A 213 -2.37 -1.41 29.84
CA GLN A 213 -2.46 0.04 30.09
C GLN A 213 -1.79 0.82 28.94
N LEU A 214 -2.55 1.67 28.23
CA LEU A 214 -1.99 2.66 27.31
C LEU A 214 -1.56 3.93 28.07
N SER A 215 -0.47 4.57 27.64
CA SER A 215 0.09 5.74 28.33
C SER A 215 -0.75 7.03 28.22
N SER A 216 -1.89 6.98 27.54
CA SER A 216 -2.81 8.11 27.32
C SER A 216 -4.27 7.75 27.63
N TRP A 217 -4.51 6.62 28.30
CA TRP A 217 -5.84 6.14 28.73
C TRP A 217 -5.79 5.87 30.24
N GLU A 218 -6.86 6.16 30.97
CA GLU A 218 -6.95 5.82 32.40
C GLU A 218 -7.27 4.33 32.62
N LEU A 219 -8.04 3.72 31.71
CA LEU A 219 -8.40 2.30 31.74
C LEU A 219 -7.44 1.44 30.89
N GLU A 220 -7.41 0.12 31.18
CA GLU A 220 -6.66 -0.85 30.38
C GLU A 220 -7.45 -1.26 29.13
N VAL A 221 -6.76 -1.56 28.03
CA VAL A 221 -7.39 -2.12 26.81
C VAL A 221 -6.93 -3.54 26.58
N MET A 222 -7.71 -4.34 25.87
CA MET A 222 -7.42 -5.76 25.69
C MET A 222 -6.66 -6.04 24.40
N MET A 223 -5.51 -6.72 24.51
CA MET A 223 -4.71 -7.15 23.38
C MET A 223 -5.26 -8.44 22.76
N ILE A 224 -5.28 -8.50 21.44
CA ILE A 224 -5.69 -9.69 20.68
C ILE A 224 -4.64 -10.08 19.63
N LYS A 225 -4.42 -11.39 19.51
CA LYS A 225 -3.59 -11.98 18.46
C LYS A 225 -4.44 -12.25 17.22
N ALA A 226 -4.80 -11.18 16.51
CA ALA A 226 -5.72 -11.25 15.40
C ALA A 226 -5.34 -10.28 14.26
N PRO A 227 -5.75 -10.55 13.01
CA PRO A 227 -5.30 -9.81 11.84
C PRO A 227 -6.10 -8.51 11.62
N VAL A 228 -5.73 -7.44 12.35
CA VAL A 228 -6.49 -6.17 12.34
C VAL A 228 -5.95 -5.14 11.32
N TYR A 229 -6.85 -4.45 10.60
CA TYR A 229 -6.54 -3.47 9.54
C TYR A 229 -7.48 -2.24 9.57
N ARG A 230 -7.13 -1.20 8.81
CA ARG A 230 -7.98 0.00 8.65
C ARG A 230 -9.34 -0.40 8.06
N GLY A 231 -10.41 0.05 8.71
CA GLY A 231 -11.79 -0.40 8.49
C GLY A 231 -12.34 -1.32 9.60
N ASN A 232 -11.47 -1.92 10.43
CA ASN A 232 -11.90 -2.72 11.58
C ASN A 232 -12.21 -1.87 12.83
N SER A 233 -11.87 -0.57 12.85
CA SER A 233 -12.34 0.33 13.91
C SER A 233 -13.85 0.26 14.03
N GLY A 234 -14.37 0.04 15.23
CA GLY A 234 -15.78 -0.16 15.53
C GLY A 234 -16.30 -1.57 15.27
N SER A 235 -15.43 -2.57 15.05
CA SER A 235 -15.86 -3.98 14.90
C SER A 235 -16.21 -4.60 16.25
N PRO A 236 -17.34 -5.30 16.40
CA PRO A 236 -17.63 -6.10 17.60
C PRO A 236 -16.64 -7.27 17.72
N VAL A 237 -16.11 -7.45 18.93
CA VAL A 237 -15.40 -8.66 19.36
C VAL A 237 -16.42 -9.56 20.05
N ILE A 238 -16.55 -10.80 19.58
CA ILE A 238 -17.58 -11.76 19.97
C ILE A 238 -16.89 -12.99 20.60
N ASN A 239 -17.41 -13.47 21.73
CA ASN A 239 -16.92 -14.67 22.42
C ASN A 239 -17.35 -15.99 21.72
N GLU A 240 -17.17 -17.14 22.35
CA GLU A 240 -17.63 -18.42 21.78
C GLU A 240 -19.16 -18.58 21.89
N GLU A 241 -19.78 -17.98 22.92
CA GLU A 241 -21.21 -17.97 23.22
C GLU A 241 -22.06 -17.04 22.33
N GLY A 242 -21.45 -16.08 21.64
CA GLY A 242 -22.12 -15.17 20.72
C GLY A 242 -22.40 -13.76 21.23
N TYR A 243 -21.95 -13.41 22.44
CA TYR A 243 -22.08 -12.06 23.02
C TYR A 243 -20.90 -11.17 22.63
N VAL A 244 -21.16 -9.87 22.48
CA VAL A 244 -20.12 -8.86 22.25
C VAL A 244 -19.43 -8.56 23.56
N ILE A 245 -18.11 -8.80 23.62
CA ILE A 245 -17.23 -8.55 24.76
C ILE A 245 -16.37 -7.29 24.60
N GLY A 246 -16.42 -6.63 23.44
CA GLY A 246 -15.73 -5.36 23.23
C GLY A 246 -15.70 -4.86 21.79
N VAL A 247 -14.99 -3.75 21.56
CA VAL A 247 -14.95 -3.04 20.26
C VAL A 247 -13.51 -2.84 19.78
N VAL A 248 -13.16 -3.40 18.62
CA VAL A 248 -11.82 -3.24 18.02
C VAL A 248 -11.58 -1.79 17.63
N PHE A 249 -10.47 -1.18 18.07
CA PHE A 249 -10.16 0.23 17.78
C PHE A 249 -8.78 0.49 17.17
N ALA A 250 -7.75 -0.29 17.54
CA ALA A 250 -6.37 0.02 17.17
C ALA A 250 -5.49 -1.21 16.90
N THR A 251 -4.25 -0.98 16.44
CA THR A 251 -3.18 -2.00 16.40
C THR A 251 -1.86 -1.45 16.90
N LEU A 252 -1.16 -2.22 17.72
CA LEU A 252 0.13 -1.87 18.32
C LEU A 252 1.22 -2.85 17.87
N ASN A 253 2.48 -2.44 17.90
CA ASN A 253 3.63 -3.35 17.86
C ASN A 253 4.12 -3.59 19.30
N HIS A 254 3.69 -4.70 19.91
CA HIS A 254 4.12 -5.13 21.24
C HIS A 254 5.50 -5.83 21.18
N GLU A 255 6.35 -5.64 22.18
CA GLU A 255 7.73 -6.14 22.16
C GLU A 255 7.82 -7.67 22.07
N GLU A 256 6.96 -8.38 22.82
CA GLU A 256 6.96 -9.85 22.85
C GLU A 256 6.10 -10.48 21.74
N HIS A 257 5.02 -9.81 21.33
CA HIS A 257 3.98 -10.42 20.48
C HIS A 257 3.99 -9.91 19.03
N GLY A 258 4.81 -8.90 18.72
CA GLY A 258 4.80 -8.24 17.41
C GLY A 258 3.53 -7.42 17.22
N ARG A 259 2.96 -7.43 16.01
CA ARG A 259 1.74 -6.65 15.73
C ARG A 259 0.51 -7.33 16.35
N VAL A 260 -0.12 -6.65 17.30
CA VAL A 260 -1.37 -7.05 17.98
C VAL A 260 -2.51 -6.12 17.58
N GLY A 261 -3.74 -6.62 17.63
CA GLY A 261 -4.94 -5.78 17.67
C GLY A 261 -5.25 -5.36 19.10
N LEU A 262 -5.98 -4.25 19.27
CA LEU A 262 -6.48 -3.76 20.54
C LEU A 262 -8.01 -3.58 20.46
N TYR A 263 -8.72 -3.97 21.52
CA TYR A 263 -10.15 -3.68 21.68
C TYR A 263 -10.46 -3.02 23.03
N VAL A 264 -11.53 -2.22 23.05
CA VAL A 264 -12.11 -1.59 24.24
C VAL A 264 -13.10 -2.59 24.85
N PRO A 265 -12.95 -3.01 26.13
CA PRO A 265 -13.91 -3.87 26.81
C PRO A 265 -15.34 -3.29 26.81
N ILE A 266 -16.36 -4.13 26.61
CA ILE A 266 -17.75 -3.66 26.49
C ILE A 266 -18.34 -3.19 27.84
N ASP A 267 -17.81 -3.69 28.95
CA ASP A 267 -18.21 -3.27 30.29
C ASP A 267 -17.91 -1.80 30.56
N TYR A 268 -17.01 -1.18 29.79
CA TYR A 268 -16.73 0.26 29.87
C TYR A 268 -17.83 1.11 29.23
N PHE A 269 -18.67 0.53 28.38
CA PHE A 269 -19.90 1.17 27.88
C PHE A 269 -21.07 0.90 28.82
N THR A 270 -21.25 -0.33 29.32
CA THR A 270 -22.41 -0.71 30.14
C THR A 270 -22.37 -0.17 31.58
N ASN A 271 -21.22 0.32 32.06
CA ASN A 271 -21.04 0.88 33.41
C ASN A 271 -20.78 2.41 33.46
N TYR A 272 -20.98 3.13 32.35
CA TYR A 272 -20.71 4.58 32.24
C TYR A 272 -21.87 5.47 32.71
#